data_AF-A0A378KWD4-F1
#
_entry.id   AF-A0A378KWD4-F1
#
_cell.length_a   1.000
_cell.length_b   1.000
_cell.length_c   1.000
_cell.angle_alpha   90.00
_cell.angle_beta   90.00
_cell.angle_gamma   90.00
#
_symmetry.space_group_name_H-M   'P 1'
#
loop_
_entity.id
_entity.type
_entity.pdbx_description
1 polymer ?
#
loop_
_entity_poly.entity_id
_entity_poly.type
_entity_poly.pdbx_seq_one_letter_code
_entity_poly.pdbx_strand_id
1 'polypeptide(L)'
;MTMNLMKQYDAAIQRGEIEDDLNQREILVHMQRLADELTQYSQSWFQWLHKKSIKGLYIYGPVGVGKTYLVDLFYQHIEEEKKARFHFHHFMQQIDYKLRQLQGRKDPLRQIAKEIAKSTRLLCFDEFLVHDVAYAMILAELFQALNTHGVILVISSNTRPDDLYLDGVHRERFLPAIDIIKNDCEVLKLPEKKDYRMGHQPLLDAYLYPLNDQTERDMEQQFQLLAKDFKSSGSIVIQSREIPYIKYSSQTIWFSFDVICNLPRSQLDYLELADRFNTIFVSGIPCLTVNHTLQAIMFIHFIDVMYDRGINIIISAEVPVDELYVQGEMKDTFKRTLSRLMEMQSVDYLGRHPRRIVQNMV
;
A
#
# COMPACT_ATOMS: atom_id res chain seq x y z
N MET A 1 -22.30 -26.56 -2.86
CA MET A 1 -23.04 -25.29 -2.85
C MET A 1 -22.01 -24.21 -3.10
N THR A 2 -22.01 -23.58 -4.26
CA THR A 2 -21.14 -22.43 -4.55
C THR A 2 -21.37 -21.40 -3.44
N MET A 3 -20.32 -21.09 -2.68
CA MET A 3 -20.38 -19.98 -1.74
C MET A 3 -20.72 -18.72 -2.55
N ASN A 4 -21.48 -17.81 -1.97
CA ASN A 4 -21.80 -16.54 -2.60
C ASN A 4 -20.97 -15.49 -1.86
N LEU A 5 -20.32 -14.56 -2.57
CA LEU A 5 -19.54 -13.47 -1.98
C LEU A 5 -20.31 -12.73 -0.88
N MET A 6 -21.62 -12.51 -1.10
CA MET A 6 -22.50 -11.89 -0.11
C MET A 6 -22.64 -12.73 1.16
N LYS A 7 -22.66 -14.07 1.07
CA LYS A 7 -22.72 -14.92 2.25
C LYS A 7 -21.44 -14.86 3.07
N GLN A 8 -20.28 -14.76 2.42
CA GLN A 8 -19.01 -14.61 3.13
C GLN A 8 -18.94 -13.25 3.83
N TYR A 9 -19.42 -12.20 3.17
CA TYR A 9 -19.57 -10.86 3.75
C TYR A 9 -20.53 -10.85 4.94
N ASP A 10 -21.73 -11.42 4.80
CA ASP A 10 -22.71 -11.54 5.89
C ASP A 10 -22.15 -12.33 7.08
N ALA A 11 -21.38 -13.39 6.83
CA ALA A 11 -20.73 -14.16 7.88
C ALA A 11 -19.65 -13.34 8.62
N ALA A 12 -18.91 -12.48 7.91
CA ALA A 12 -17.94 -11.58 8.54
C ALA A 12 -18.62 -10.51 9.42
N ILE A 13 -19.78 -9.99 9.00
CA ILE A 13 -20.63 -9.12 9.82
C ILE A 13 -21.09 -9.86 11.08
N GLN A 14 -21.60 -11.09 10.94
CA GLN A 14 -22.06 -11.89 12.09
C GLN A 14 -20.95 -12.22 13.09
N ARG A 15 -19.70 -12.34 12.62
CA ARG A 15 -18.52 -12.52 13.48
C ARG A 15 -18.02 -11.21 14.12
N GLY A 16 -18.57 -10.06 13.72
CA GLY A 16 -18.14 -8.74 14.20
C GLY A 16 -16.79 -8.29 13.64
N GLU A 17 -16.33 -8.89 12.53
CA GLU A 17 -15.07 -8.53 11.88
C GLU A 17 -15.19 -7.24 11.07
N ILE A 18 -16.39 -6.97 10.55
CA ILE A 18 -16.72 -5.80 9.74
C ILE A 18 -18.10 -5.26 10.10
N GLU A 19 -18.32 -3.98 9.81
CA GLU A 19 -19.66 -3.39 9.84
C GLU A 19 -20.34 -3.53 8.48
N ASP A 20 -21.67 -3.65 8.49
CA ASP A 20 -22.45 -3.63 7.26
C ASP A 20 -22.35 -2.26 6.55
N ASP A 21 -22.13 -2.29 5.24
CA ASP A 21 -22.06 -1.12 4.37
C ASP A 21 -22.77 -1.41 3.04
N LEU A 22 -23.81 -0.64 2.76
CA LEU A 22 -24.61 -0.77 1.54
C LEU A 22 -23.79 -0.52 0.26
N ASN A 23 -22.80 0.38 0.30
CA ASN A 23 -21.95 0.65 -0.86
C ASN A 23 -21.02 -0.53 -1.11
N GLN A 24 -20.48 -1.15 -0.06
CA GLN A 24 -19.67 -2.36 -0.19
C GLN A 24 -20.51 -3.52 -0.77
N ARG A 25 -21.76 -3.68 -0.32
CA ARG A 25 -22.71 -4.65 -0.88
C ARG A 25 -22.97 -4.42 -2.36
N GLU A 26 -23.09 -3.18 -2.81
CA GLU A 26 -23.23 -2.86 -4.24
C GLU A 26 -22.01 -3.34 -5.03
N ILE A 27 -20.79 -3.05 -4.56
CA ILE A 27 -19.55 -3.54 -5.19
C ILE A 27 -19.53 -5.08 -5.26
N LEU A 28 -19.98 -5.77 -4.20
CA LEU A 28 -20.01 -7.23 -4.16
C LEU A 28 -20.92 -7.85 -5.22
N VAL A 29 -21.98 -7.15 -5.65
CA VAL A 29 -22.81 -7.60 -6.78
C VAL A 29 -21.99 -7.64 -8.08
N HIS A 30 -21.20 -6.60 -8.34
CA HIS A 30 -20.32 -6.54 -9.52
C HIS A 30 -19.17 -7.57 -9.44
N MET A 31 -18.64 -7.81 -8.24
CA MET A 31 -17.63 -8.85 -8.01
C MET A 31 -18.19 -10.25 -8.24
N GLN A 32 -19.41 -10.53 -7.78
CA GLN A 32 -20.08 -11.81 -8.03
C GLN A 32 -20.35 -12.00 -9.52
N ARG A 33 -20.83 -10.97 -10.23
CA ARG A 33 -20.97 -11.00 -11.70
C ARG A 33 -19.66 -11.41 -12.38
N LEU A 34 -18.56 -10.75 -12.03
CA LEU A 34 -17.25 -11.07 -12.61
C LEU A 34 -16.81 -12.49 -12.29
N ALA A 35 -17.00 -12.96 -11.04
CA ALA A 35 -16.69 -14.33 -10.65
C ALA A 35 -17.50 -15.35 -11.49
N ASP A 36 -18.79 -15.11 -11.67
CA ASP A 36 -19.68 -15.98 -12.44
C ASP A 36 -19.28 -16.02 -13.93
N GLU A 37 -18.96 -14.86 -14.53
CA GLU A 37 -18.49 -14.76 -15.92
C GLU A 37 -17.16 -15.51 -16.13
N LEU A 38 -16.23 -15.39 -15.19
CA LEU A 38 -14.93 -16.08 -15.25
C LEU A 38 -15.09 -17.61 -15.19
N THR A 39 -16.00 -18.10 -14.33
CA THR A 39 -16.32 -19.53 -14.17
C THR A 39 -17.09 -20.10 -15.36
N GLN A 40 -18.08 -19.40 -15.91
CA GLN A 40 -18.85 -19.89 -17.06
C GLN A 40 -18.01 -19.98 -18.33
N TYR A 41 -17.08 -19.04 -18.51
CA TYR A 41 -16.20 -19.00 -19.67
C TYR A 41 -15.18 -20.15 -19.70
N SER A 42 -14.82 -20.73 -18.54
CA SER A 42 -13.91 -21.88 -18.50
C SER A 42 -14.58 -23.21 -18.90
N GLN A 43 -15.92 -23.27 -18.91
CA GLN A 43 -16.70 -24.51 -19.13
C GLN A 43 -17.29 -24.64 -20.54
N SER A 44 -17.21 -23.61 -21.40
CA SER A 44 -17.91 -23.61 -22.70
C SER A 44 -16.96 -23.78 -23.89
N TRP A 45 -16.98 -24.97 -24.51
CA TRP A 45 -16.19 -25.36 -25.69
C TRP A 45 -16.71 -24.78 -27.03
N PHE A 46 -17.73 -23.92 -27.02
CA PHE A 46 -18.50 -23.51 -28.21
C PHE A 46 -18.52 -22.02 -28.56
N GLN A 47 -17.62 -21.18 -28.03
CA GLN A 47 -17.77 -19.71 -28.16
C GLN A 47 -16.92 -19.02 -29.24
N TRP A 48 -16.70 -19.66 -30.39
CA TRP A 48 -16.04 -19.00 -31.54
C TRP A 48 -16.85 -17.84 -32.15
N LEU A 49 -18.16 -17.75 -31.87
CA LEU A 49 -19.07 -16.87 -32.61
C LEU A 49 -19.51 -15.57 -31.89
N HIS A 50 -19.26 -15.41 -30.58
CA HIS A 50 -19.53 -14.13 -29.88
C HIS A 50 -18.53 -13.90 -28.74
N LYS A 51 -17.38 -13.31 -29.08
CA LYS A 51 -16.32 -12.94 -28.12
C LYS A 51 -16.73 -11.67 -27.37
N LYS A 52 -17.69 -11.78 -26.44
CA LYS A 52 -17.98 -10.68 -25.51
C LYS A 52 -16.81 -10.61 -24.51
N SER A 53 -16.05 -9.52 -24.54
CA SER A 53 -14.94 -9.29 -23.61
C SER A 53 -15.48 -9.21 -22.18
N ILE A 54 -14.94 -10.02 -21.27
CA ILE A 54 -15.26 -9.97 -19.84
C ILE A 54 -14.64 -8.68 -19.29
N LYS A 55 -15.48 -7.79 -18.76
CA LYS A 55 -15.00 -6.54 -18.16
C LYS A 55 -14.50 -6.79 -16.74
N GLY A 56 -13.29 -6.29 -16.48
CA GLY A 56 -12.69 -6.20 -15.16
C GLY A 56 -13.39 -5.18 -14.25
N LEU A 57 -12.79 -4.90 -13.10
CA LEU A 57 -13.31 -3.94 -12.13
C LEU A 57 -12.25 -2.91 -11.76
N TYR A 58 -12.62 -1.63 -11.69
CA TYR A 58 -11.80 -0.57 -11.13
C TYR A 58 -12.56 0.08 -9.98
N ILE A 59 -12.14 -0.19 -8.76
CA ILE A 59 -12.80 0.28 -7.54
C ILE A 59 -11.99 1.44 -6.98
N TYR A 60 -12.61 2.60 -6.88
CA TYR A 60 -11.95 3.77 -6.30
C TYR A 60 -12.75 4.41 -5.18
N GLY A 61 -12.04 5.03 -4.25
CA GLY A 61 -12.66 5.69 -3.12
C GLY A 61 -11.63 6.11 -2.08
N PRO A 62 -11.99 6.90 -1.08
CA PRO A 62 -11.07 7.37 -0.05
C PRO A 62 -10.42 6.22 0.73
N VAL A 63 -9.37 6.54 1.48
CA VAL A 63 -8.70 5.58 2.37
C VAL A 63 -9.69 5.13 3.46
N GLY A 64 -9.61 3.88 3.95
CA GLY A 64 -10.46 3.42 5.06
C GLY A 64 -11.84 2.87 4.67
N VAL A 65 -12.25 2.98 3.40
CA VAL A 65 -13.61 2.54 2.98
C VAL A 65 -13.73 1.03 2.70
N GLY A 66 -12.66 0.24 2.89
CA GLY A 66 -12.68 -1.22 2.76
C GLY A 66 -12.42 -1.79 1.36
N LYS A 67 -11.84 -1.02 0.43
CA LYS A 67 -11.52 -1.52 -0.94
C LYS A 67 -10.64 -2.77 -0.94
N THR A 68 -9.56 -2.77 -0.17
CA THR A 68 -8.63 -3.89 -0.03
C THR A 68 -9.34 -5.14 0.50
N TYR A 69 -10.17 -4.98 1.53
CA TYR A 69 -10.98 -6.07 2.07
C TYR A 69 -11.91 -6.69 1.02
N LEU A 70 -12.57 -5.87 0.19
CA LEU A 70 -13.41 -6.38 -0.90
C LEU A 70 -12.61 -7.17 -1.93
N VAL A 71 -11.43 -6.67 -2.31
CA VAL A 71 -10.53 -7.39 -3.24
C VAL A 71 -10.02 -8.69 -2.63
N ASP A 72 -9.70 -8.70 -1.32
CA ASP A 72 -9.36 -9.90 -0.56
C ASP A 72 -10.48 -10.93 -0.63
N LEU A 73 -11.70 -10.52 -0.29
CA LEU A 73 -12.87 -11.39 -0.30
C LEU A 73 -13.11 -11.99 -1.68
N PHE A 74 -13.07 -11.16 -2.73
CA PHE A 74 -13.19 -11.61 -4.12
C PHE A 74 -12.09 -12.58 -4.53
N TYR A 75 -10.83 -12.26 -4.23
CA TYR A 75 -9.69 -13.08 -4.61
C TYR A 75 -9.70 -14.44 -3.93
N GLN A 76 -10.10 -14.51 -2.65
CA GLN A 76 -10.26 -15.76 -1.92
C GLN A 76 -11.45 -16.57 -2.42
N HIS A 77 -12.53 -15.89 -2.82
CA HIS A 77 -13.75 -16.53 -3.27
C HIS A 77 -13.62 -17.17 -4.67
N ILE A 78 -12.94 -16.50 -5.60
CA ILE A 78 -13.00 -16.90 -7.01
C ILE A 78 -12.29 -18.23 -7.29
N GLU A 79 -12.91 -19.11 -8.08
CA GLU A 79 -12.38 -20.44 -8.43
C GLU A 79 -11.37 -20.42 -9.59
N GLU A 80 -11.15 -19.27 -10.25
CA GLU A 80 -10.16 -19.13 -11.32
C GLU A 80 -8.75 -19.49 -10.80
N GLU A 81 -8.15 -20.55 -11.34
CA GLU A 81 -6.82 -21.01 -10.96
C GLU A 81 -5.73 -20.06 -11.49
N LYS A 82 -5.93 -19.49 -12.68
CA LYS A 82 -4.99 -18.55 -13.28
C LYS A 82 -5.24 -17.14 -12.78
N LYS A 83 -5.01 -16.92 -11.49
CA LYS A 83 -5.12 -15.60 -10.85
C LYS A 83 -3.83 -15.21 -10.15
N ALA A 84 -3.54 -13.91 -10.16
CA ALA A 84 -2.44 -13.34 -9.40
C ALA A 84 -2.90 -12.02 -8.77
N ARG A 85 -2.37 -11.71 -7.59
CA ARG A 85 -2.62 -10.46 -6.90
C ARG A 85 -1.31 -9.82 -6.46
N PHE A 86 -1.20 -8.52 -6.66
CA PHE A 86 -0.04 -7.74 -6.26
C PHE A 86 -0.45 -6.41 -5.67
N HIS A 87 0.35 -5.94 -4.70
CA HIS A 87 0.49 -4.51 -4.44
C HIS A 87 1.17 -3.86 -5.64
N PHE A 88 0.66 -2.70 -6.07
CA PHE A 88 1.11 -2.06 -7.30
C PHE A 88 2.63 -1.86 -7.37
N HIS A 89 3.25 -1.34 -6.31
CA HIS A 89 4.70 -1.10 -6.30
C HIS A 89 5.54 -2.38 -6.41
N HIS A 90 5.12 -3.47 -5.76
CA HIS A 90 5.82 -4.76 -5.88
C HIS A 90 5.73 -5.32 -7.30
N PHE A 91 4.58 -5.17 -7.96
CA PHE A 91 4.46 -5.53 -9.35
C PHE A 91 5.43 -4.73 -10.22
N MET A 92 5.48 -3.41 -10.06
CA MET A 92 6.38 -2.57 -10.85
C MET A 92 7.87 -2.92 -10.63
N GLN A 93 8.28 -3.25 -9.40
CA GLN A 93 9.64 -3.72 -9.13
C GLN A 93 10.00 -5.00 -9.89
N GLN A 94 9.05 -5.94 -10.00
CA GLN A 94 9.25 -7.18 -10.77
C GLN A 94 9.31 -6.91 -12.27
N ILE A 95 8.47 -5.99 -12.77
CA ILE A 95 8.54 -5.54 -14.17
C ILE A 95 9.90 -4.90 -14.46
N ASP A 96 10.38 -4.01 -13.61
CA ASP A 96 11.69 -3.37 -13.75
C ASP A 96 12.85 -4.39 -13.74
N TYR A 97 12.75 -5.41 -12.89
CA TYR A 97 13.72 -6.50 -12.88
C TYR A 97 13.72 -7.28 -14.20
N LYS A 98 12.54 -7.67 -14.71
CA LYS A 98 12.41 -8.38 -15.99
C LYS A 98 12.85 -7.53 -17.18
N LEU A 99 12.53 -6.24 -17.18
CA LEU A 99 12.97 -5.30 -18.22
C LEU A 99 14.50 -5.23 -18.31
N ARG A 100 15.19 -5.21 -17.16
CA ARG A 100 16.66 -5.25 -17.13
C ARG A 100 17.23 -6.53 -17.72
N GLN A 101 16.62 -7.68 -17.45
CA GLN A 101 17.03 -8.97 -18.03
C GLN A 101 16.79 -9.04 -19.54
N LEU A 102 15.78 -8.32 -20.03
CA LEU A 102 15.42 -8.25 -21.45
C LEU A 102 16.03 -7.05 -22.17
N GLN A 103 17.05 -6.39 -21.61
CA GLN A 103 17.73 -5.28 -22.27
C GLN A 103 18.24 -5.68 -23.67
N GLY A 104 18.02 -4.79 -24.64
CA GLY A 104 18.38 -5.02 -26.04
C GLY A 104 17.44 -5.95 -26.81
N ARG A 105 16.43 -6.53 -26.17
CA ARG A 105 15.35 -7.27 -26.87
C ARG A 105 14.32 -6.30 -27.43
N LYS A 106 13.73 -6.68 -28.57
CA LYS A 106 12.62 -5.95 -29.18
C LYS A 106 11.32 -6.20 -28.40
N ASP A 107 10.58 -5.13 -28.13
CA ASP A 107 9.28 -5.09 -27.46
C ASP A 107 9.25 -5.90 -26.13
N PRO A 108 10.11 -5.57 -25.14
CA PRO A 108 10.26 -6.38 -23.94
C PRO A 108 8.98 -6.45 -23.10
N LEU A 109 8.17 -5.38 -23.05
CA LEU A 109 6.90 -5.37 -22.31
C LEU A 109 5.87 -6.32 -22.90
N ARG A 110 5.82 -6.47 -24.24
CA ARG A 110 4.97 -7.47 -24.89
C ARG A 110 5.39 -8.89 -24.53
N GLN A 111 6.70 -9.15 -24.43
CA GLN A 111 7.20 -10.45 -24.00
C GLN A 111 6.83 -10.74 -22.55
N ILE A 112 6.99 -9.75 -21.66
CA ILE A 112 6.61 -9.85 -20.25
C ILE A 112 5.11 -10.10 -20.12
N ALA A 113 4.26 -9.34 -20.82
CA ALA A 113 2.81 -9.53 -20.82
C ALA A 113 2.41 -10.94 -21.30
N LYS A 114 3.04 -11.43 -22.38
CA LYS A 114 2.82 -12.79 -22.88
C LYS A 114 3.19 -13.85 -21.85
N GLU A 115 4.26 -13.63 -21.09
CA GLU A 115 4.68 -14.54 -20.03
C GLU A 115 3.69 -14.55 -18.87
N ILE A 116 3.28 -13.36 -18.39
CA ILE A 116 2.25 -13.20 -17.35
C ILE A 116 0.96 -13.91 -17.78
N ALA A 117 0.52 -13.73 -19.02
CA ALA A 117 -0.71 -14.31 -19.54
C ALA A 117 -0.71 -15.86 -19.61
N LYS A 118 0.45 -16.52 -19.53
CA LYS A 118 0.49 -18.00 -19.49
C LYS A 118 -0.10 -18.55 -18.20
N SER A 119 0.20 -17.89 -17.08
CA SER A 119 -0.19 -18.29 -15.72
C SER A 119 -1.30 -17.43 -15.13
N THR A 120 -1.58 -16.26 -15.70
CA THR A 120 -2.50 -15.27 -15.14
C THR A 120 -3.52 -14.84 -16.17
N ARG A 121 -4.79 -15.19 -15.93
CA ARG A 121 -5.97 -14.70 -16.64
C ARG A 121 -6.66 -13.57 -15.88
N LEU A 122 -6.64 -13.60 -14.55
CA LEU A 122 -7.13 -12.55 -13.67
C LEU A 122 -5.96 -11.92 -12.89
N LEU A 123 -5.74 -10.62 -13.09
CA LEU A 123 -4.69 -9.87 -12.41
C LEU A 123 -5.31 -8.80 -11.50
N CYS A 124 -5.14 -8.99 -10.19
CA CYS A 124 -5.62 -8.06 -9.18
C CYS A 124 -4.49 -7.11 -8.75
N PHE A 125 -4.74 -5.81 -8.86
CA PHE A 125 -3.89 -4.77 -8.29
C PHE A 125 -4.55 -4.18 -7.05
N ASP A 126 -3.84 -4.24 -5.94
CA ASP A 126 -4.16 -3.47 -4.75
C ASP A 126 -3.34 -2.17 -4.74
N GLU A 127 -3.93 -1.11 -4.21
CA GLU A 127 -3.30 0.19 -3.99
C GLU A 127 -2.66 0.77 -5.26
N PHE A 128 -3.40 0.72 -6.37
CA PHE A 128 -2.92 1.21 -7.66
C PHE A 128 -2.73 2.72 -7.64
N LEU A 129 -1.48 3.17 -7.78
CA LEU A 129 -1.10 4.58 -7.66
C LEU A 129 0.07 4.91 -8.59
N VAL A 130 -0.09 5.91 -9.47
CA VAL A 130 0.93 6.27 -10.46
C VAL A 130 1.38 7.71 -10.26
N HIS A 131 2.62 7.87 -9.79
CA HIS A 131 3.28 9.17 -9.60
C HIS A 131 4.62 9.31 -10.35
N ASP A 132 5.18 8.18 -10.80
CA ASP A 132 6.47 8.13 -11.47
C ASP A 132 6.32 8.09 -12.99
N VAL A 133 7.11 8.90 -13.70
CA VAL A 133 7.07 8.99 -15.16
C VAL A 133 7.45 7.69 -15.85
N ALA A 134 8.44 6.95 -15.33
CA ALA A 134 8.86 5.67 -15.89
C ALA A 134 7.74 4.64 -15.73
N TYR A 135 7.09 4.59 -14.57
CA TYR A 135 5.95 3.69 -14.35
C TYR A 135 4.78 4.02 -15.24
N ALA A 136 4.46 5.30 -15.42
CA ALA A 136 3.43 5.73 -16.36
C ALA A 136 3.72 5.24 -17.78
N MET A 137 4.96 5.39 -18.27
CA MET A 137 5.34 4.93 -19.61
C MET A 137 5.25 3.41 -19.74
N ILE A 138 5.72 2.66 -18.74
CA ILE A 138 5.67 1.20 -18.72
C ILE A 138 4.23 0.70 -18.76
N LEU A 139 3.36 1.27 -17.91
CA LEU A 139 1.97 0.82 -17.78
C LEU A 139 1.16 1.03 -19.05
N ALA A 140 1.37 2.13 -19.77
CA ALA A 140 0.69 2.41 -21.03
C ALA A 140 0.86 1.27 -22.04
N GLU A 141 2.09 0.80 -22.24
CA GLU A 141 2.38 -0.30 -23.15
C GLU A 141 2.02 -1.67 -22.54
N LEU A 142 2.30 -1.87 -21.25
CA LEU A 142 2.06 -3.15 -20.57
C LEU A 142 0.57 -3.49 -20.51
N PHE A 143 -0.30 -2.53 -20.21
CA PHE A 143 -1.75 -2.77 -20.14
C PHE A 143 -2.33 -3.09 -21.52
N GLN A 144 -1.84 -2.44 -22.59
CA GLN A 144 -2.21 -2.79 -23.97
C GLN A 144 -1.83 -4.24 -24.29
N ALA A 145 -0.61 -4.65 -23.92
CA ALA A 145 -0.13 -6.00 -24.17
C ALA A 145 -0.89 -7.06 -23.34
N LEU A 146 -1.15 -6.79 -22.06
CA LEU A 146 -1.95 -7.66 -21.18
C LEU A 146 -3.38 -7.84 -21.70
N ASN A 147 -4.02 -6.74 -22.10
CA ASN A 147 -5.36 -6.75 -22.68
C ASN A 147 -5.41 -7.55 -24.00
N THR A 148 -4.40 -7.40 -24.86
CA THR A 148 -4.28 -8.19 -26.11
C THR A 148 -4.21 -9.69 -25.83
N HIS A 149 -3.63 -10.08 -24.69
CA HIS A 149 -3.55 -11.46 -24.24
C HIS A 149 -4.77 -11.94 -23.42
N GLY A 150 -5.79 -11.09 -23.26
CA GLY A 150 -7.03 -11.43 -22.56
C GLY A 150 -6.89 -11.49 -21.04
N VAL A 151 -5.90 -10.78 -20.47
CA VAL A 151 -5.77 -10.64 -19.02
C VAL A 151 -6.81 -9.64 -18.52
N ILE A 152 -7.61 -10.06 -17.55
CA ILE A 152 -8.68 -9.27 -16.95
C ILE A 152 -8.14 -8.60 -15.69
N LEU A 153 -8.42 -7.30 -15.53
CA LEU A 153 -7.91 -6.50 -14.42
C LEU A 153 -8.96 -6.32 -13.32
N VAL A 154 -8.54 -6.44 -12.06
CA VAL A 154 -9.29 -5.95 -10.91
C VAL A 154 -8.39 -5.00 -10.13
N ILE A 155 -8.76 -3.73 -10.07
CA ILE A 155 -7.92 -2.67 -9.53
C ILE A 155 -8.62 -2.01 -8.35
N SER A 156 -7.95 -1.87 -7.21
CA SER A 156 -8.32 -0.94 -6.15
C SER A 156 -7.43 0.31 -6.22
N SER A 157 -7.99 1.51 -6.04
CA SER A 157 -7.23 2.76 -6.00
C SER A 157 -7.88 3.81 -5.10
N ASN A 158 -7.09 4.75 -4.58
CA ASN A 158 -7.63 5.96 -3.95
C ASN A 158 -7.95 7.06 -4.98
N THR A 159 -7.53 6.87 -6.22
CA THR A 159 -7.59 7.86 -7.29
C THR A 159 -8.62 7.43 -8.33
N ARG A 160 -9.34 8.38 -8.94
CA ARG A 160 -10.20 8.06 -10.09
C ARG A 160 -9.33 7.75 -11.31
N PRO A 161 -9.81 6.96 -12.29
CA PRO A 161 -9.03 6.69 -13.49
C PRO A 161 -8.55 7.96 -14.21
N ASP A 162 -9.42 8.97 -14.33
CA ASP A 162 -9.11 10.23 -14.99
C ASP A 162 -8.08 11.07 -14.19
N ASP A 163 -7.96 10.85 -12.89
CA ASP A 163 -7.06 11.57 -11.99
C ASP A 163 -5.72 10.82 -11.81
N LEU A 164 -5.57 9.62 -12.39
CA LEU A 164 -4.31 8.88 -12.33
C LEU A 164 -3.21 9.66 -13.08
N TYR A 165 -2.07 9.83 -12.40
CA TYR A 165 -0.92 10.58 -12.93
C TYR A 165 -1.31 11.98 -13.42
N LEU A 166 -2.31 12.60 -12.77
CA LEU A 166 -2.71 13.98 -13.02
C LEU A 166 -1.51 14.91 -12.81
N ASP A 167 -1.34 15.87 -13.73
CA ASP A 167 -0.21 16.81 -13.77
C ASP A 167 1.19 16.16 -13.91
N GLY A 168 1.25 14.86 -14.16
CA GLY A 168 2.50 14.15 -14.41
C GLY A 168 3.19 14.59 -15.70
N VAL A 169 4.53 14.56 -15.70
CA VAL A 169 5.33 14.87 -16.90
C VAL A 169 4.98 13.89 -18.02
N HIS A 170 4.68 14.41 -19.22
CA HIS A 170 4.24 13.62 -20.37
C HIS A 170 2.96 12.79 -20.15
N ARG A 171 2.01 13.30 -19.35
CA ARG A 171 0.73 12.61 -19.05
C ARG A 171 -0.02 12.14 -20.31
N GLU A 172 0.11 12.83 -21.44
CA GLU A 172 -0.47 12.43 -22.72
C GLU A 172 -0.09 11.01 -23.14
N ARG A 173 1.10 10.54 -22.74
CA ARG A 173 1.57 9.18 -23.02
C ARG A 173 0.98 8.12 -22.08
N PHE A 174 0.42 8.53 -20.95
CA PHE A 174 -0.27 7.66 -19.99
C PHE A 174 -1.78 7.54 -20.27
N LEU A 175 -2.37 8.49 -21.00
CA LEU A 175 -3.78 8.45 -21.42
C LEU A 175 -4.22 7.08 -22.00
N PRO A 176 -3.42 6.38 -22.83
CA PRO A 176 -3.81 5.07 -23.33
C PRO A 176 -4.03 4.01 -22.24
N ALA A 177 -3.32 4.07 -21.11
CA ALA A 177 -3.58 3.18 -19.97
C ALA A 177 -4.92 3.52 -19.31
N ILE A 178 -5.23 4.81 -19.14
CA ILE A 178 -6.51 5.27 -18.60
C ILE A 178 -7.66 4.81 -19.50
N ASP A 179 -7.50 4.92 -20.83
CA ASP A 179 -8.50 4.48 -21.79
C ASP A 179 -8.76 2.97 -21.69
N ILE A 180 -7.72 2.15 -21.52
CA ILE A 180 -7.88 0.70 -21.28
C ILE A 180 -8.67 0.45 -20.00
N ILE A 181 -8.31 1.11 -18.90
CA ILE A 181 -9.03 0.96 -17.63
C ILE A 181 -10.52 1.29 -17.84
N LYS A 182 -10.83 2.40 -18.50
CA LYS A 182 -12.22 2.85 -18.68
C LYS A 182 -13.02 1.99 -19.65
N ASN A 183 -12.37 1.43 -20.68
CA ASN A 183 -13.03 0.60 -21.68
C ASN A 183 -13.25 -0.83 -21.18
N ASP A 184 -12.24 -1.40 -20.50
CA ASP A 184 -12.18 -2.82 -20.15
C ASP A 184 -12.49 -3.11 -18.69
N CYS A 185 -12.58 -2.09 -17.83
CA CYS A 185 -13.09 -2.23 -16.47
C CYS A 185 -14.42 -1.50 -16.29
N GLU A 186 -15.25 -2.05 -15.41
CA GLU A 186 -16.36 -1.31 -14.80
C GLU A 186 -15.80 -0.44 -13.66
N VAL A 187 -16.00 0.88 -13.77
CA VAL A 187 -15.46 1.86 -12.82
C VAL A 187 -16.48 2.12 -11.71
N LEU A 188 -16.17 1.65 -10.51
CA LEU A 188 -17.06 1.67 -9.36
C LEU A 188 -16.50 2.59 -8.27
N LYS A 189 -17.34 3.48 -7.75
CA LYS A 189 -16.99 4.37 -6.64
C LYS A 189 -17.45 3.76 -5.32
N LEU A 190 -16.54 3.64 -4.36
CA LEU A 190 -16.85 3.34 -2.98
C LEU A 190 -16.75 4.66 -2.17
N PRO A 191 -17.88 5.35 -1.93
CA PRO A 191 -17.86 6.63 -1.22
C PRO A 191 -17.48 6.46 0.25
N GLU A 192 -17.04 7.54 0.88
CA GLU A 192 -16.93 7.61 2.33
C GLU A 192 -18.26 7.29 3.00
N LYS A 193 -18.20 6.54 4.10
CA LYS A 193 -19.35 6.23 4.94
C LYS A 193 -19.88 7.57 5.47
N LYS A 194 -21.13 7.95 5.13
CA LYS A 194 -21.80 9.05 5.83
C LYS A 194 -21.88 8.66 7.30
N ASP A 195 -21.20 9.44 8.12
CA ASP A 195 -20.95 9.16 9.51
C ASP A 195 -22.27 9.02 10.29
N TYR A 196 -22.53 7.80 10.78
CA TYR A 196 -23.58 7.50 11.76
C TYR A 196 -22.96 6.77 12.96
N ARG A 197 -21.69 7.03 13.30
CA ARG A 197 -21.04 6.36 14.44
C ARG A 197 -21.16 7.20 15.72
N MET A 198 -22.15 6.83 16.53
CA MET A 198 -21.95 6.80 17.99
C MET A 198 -21.01 5.62 18.28
N GLY A 199 -19.82 5.86 18.86
CA GLY A 199 -19.03 4.79 19.50
C GLY A 199 -17.52 4.83 19.30
N HIS A 200 -16.85 5.69 20.07
CA HIS A 200 -15.51 5.54 20.68
C HIS A 200 -14.52 4.47 20.16
N GLN A 201 -13.52 4.91 19.38
CA GLN A 201 -12.10 4.57 19.58
C GLN A 201 -11.28 5.83 19.24
N PRO A 202 -10.28 6.24 20.03
CA PRO A 202 -9.47 7.40 19.70
C PRO A 202 -8.62 7.09 18.46
N LEU A 203 -8.80 7.85 17.38
CA LEU A 203 -7.85 7.91 16.28
C LEU A 203 -6.49 8.31 16.87
N LEU A 204 -5.49 7.44 16.72
CA LEU A 204 -4.10 7.80 16.99
C LEU A 204 -3.53 8.42 15.71
N ASP A 205 -3.07 9.66 15.79
CA ASP A 205 -2.41 10.34 14.68
C ASP A 205 -0.96 9.85 14.57
N ALA A 206 -0.60 9.22 13.45
CA ALA A 206 0.74 8.68 13.24
C ALA A 206 1.79 9.76 12.92
N TYR A 207 1.37 10.98 12.55
CA TYR A 207 2.27 12.09 12.26
C TYR A 207 1.73 13.37 12.88
N LEU A 208 2.43 13.87 13.90
CA LEU A 208 2.04 15.04 14.66
C LEU A 208 2.97 16.22 14.33
N TYR A 209 2.37 17.37 14.07
CA TYR A 209 3.07 18.62 13.78
C TYR A 209 2.17 19.81 14.16
N PRO A 210 2.73 21.00 14.38
CA PRO A 210 4.16 21.31 14.50
C PRO A 210 4.71 20.86 15.88
N LEU A 211 6.04 20.91 16.06
CA LEU A 211 6.64 20.69 17.38
C LEU A 211 6.24 21.81 18.34
N ASN A 212 5.46 21.45 19.36
CA ASN A 212 5.04 22.32 20.45
C ASN A 212 4.60 21.45 21.65
N ASP A 213 4.27 22.11 22.77
CA ASP A 213 3.82 21.44 24.00
C ASP A 213 2.57 20.56 23.79
N GLN A 214 1.71 20.88 22.83
CA GLN A 214 0.51 20.10 22.55
C GLN A 214 0.88 18.78 21.86
N THR A 215 1.69 18.83 20.81
CA THR A 215 2.22 17.65 20.11
C THR A 215 3.00 16.73 21.05
N GLU A 216 3.74 17.28 22.01
CA GLU A 216 4.43 16.49 23.02
C GLU A 216 3.45 15.78 23.98
N ARG A 217 2.40 16.47 24.43
CA ARG A 217 1.33 15.85 25.24
C ARG A 217 0.58 14.78 24.46
N ASP A 218 0.33 15.00 23.18
CA ASP A 218 -0.38 14.05 22.33
C ASP A 218 0.48 12.79 22.12
N MET A 219 1.77 12.92 21.81
CA MET A 219 2.72 11.80 21.76
C MET A 219 2.73 11.00 23.06
N GLU A 220 2.77 11.71 24.20
CA GLU A 220 2.75 11.12 25.53
C GLU A 220 1.46 10.33 25.79
N GLN A 221 0.30 10.90 25.46
CA GLN A 221 -1.00 10.25 25.60
C GLN A 221 -1.10 9.01 24.70
N GLN A 222 -0.70 9.11 23.44
CA GLN A 222 -0.71 7.98 22.50
C GLN A 222 0.19 6.84 22.97
N PHE A 223 1.37 7.16 23.51
CA PHE A 223 2.27 6.14 24.07
C PHE A 223 1.62 5.42 25.26
N GLN A 224 1.00 6.16 26.19
CA GLN A 224 0.33 5.58 27.36
C GLN A 224 -0.88 4.72 26.99
N LEU A 225 -1.57 5.03 25.89
CA LEU A 225 -2.67 4.21 25.37
C LEU A 225 -2.17 2.86 24.81
N LEU A 226 -1.01 2.85 24.16
CA LEU A 226 -0.46 1.66 23.50
C LEU A 226 0.42 0.79 24.41
N ALA A 227 0.99 1.36 25.48
CA ALA A 227 1.97 0.67 26.32
C ALA A 227 1.57 0.69 27.81
N LYS A 228 1.45 -0.50 28.40
CA LYS A 228 1.37 -0.68 29.86
C LYS A 228 2.77 -0.95 30.43
N ASP A 229 2.96 -0.66 31.72
CA ASP A 229 4.17 -0.99 32.50
C ASP A 229 5.49 -0.56 31.83
N PHE A 230 5.55 0.67 31.32
CA PHE A 230 6.71 1.19 30.61
C PHE A 230 7.79 1.74 31.53
N LYS A 231 9.04 1.68 31.06
CA LYS A 231 10.20 2.36 31.63
C LYS A 231 10.45 3.65 30.87
N SER A 232 11.02 4.64 31.55
CA SER A 232 11.42 5.92 30.95
C SER A 232 12.93 6.11 31.09
N SER A 233 13.55 6.80 30.13
CA SER A 233 14.93 7.26 30.15
C SER A 233 15.96 6.17 30.48
N GLY A 234 16.16 5.23 29.56
CA GLY A 234 17.13 4.15 29.70
C GLY A 234 17.83 3.82 28.38
N SER A 235 18.55 2.70 28.34
CA SER A 235 19.18 2.20 27.12
C SER A 235 18.72 0.77 26.79
N ILE A 236 18.69 0.45 25.50
CA ILE A 236 18.47 -0.90 24.99
C ILE A 236 19.67 -1.34 24.16
N VAL A 237 20.06 -2.61 24.28
CA VAL A 237 21.14 -3.19 23.47
C VAL A 237 20.58 -3.72 22.15
N ILE A 238 21.07 -3.16 21.04
CA ILE A 238 20.77 -3.53 19.65
C ILE A 238 22.11 -3.69 18.92
N GLN A 239 22.33 -4.81 18.24
CA GLN A 239 23.57 -5.18 17.55
C GLN A 239 24.82 -4.93 18.39
N SER A 240 24.74 -5.30 19.67
CA SER A 240 25.80 -5.12 20.69
C SER A 240 26.13 -3.65 21.04
N ARG A 241 25.22 -2.72 20.78
CA ARG A 241 25.37 -1.29 21.09
C ARG A 241 24.22 -0.80 21.94
N GLU A 242 24.50 0.07 22.89
CA GLU A 242 23.45 0.76 23.64
C GLU A 242 22.83 1.88 22.79
N ILE A 243 21.49 1.90 22.75
CA ILE A 243 20.70 2.96 22.16
C ILE A 243 19.81 3.57 23.26
N PRO A 244 19.95 4.86 23.58
CA PRO A 244 19.10 5.50 24.58
C PRO A 244 17.66 5.61 24.07
N TYR A 245 16.68 5.25 24.87
CA TYR A 245 15.26 5.43 24.59
C TYR A 245 14.65 6.46 25.54
N ILE A 246 13.61 7.15 25.06
CA ILE A 246 12.76 8.02 25.89
C ILE A 246 11.84 7.13 26.73
N LYS A 247 11.14 6.19 26.10
CA LYS A 247 10.31 5.20 26.77
C LYS A 247 10.38 3.82 26.14
N TYR A 248 10.12 2.81 26.96
CA TYR A 248 10.22 1.40 26.57
C TYR A 248 9.17 0.55 27.27
N SER A 249 8.45 -0.25 26.49
CA SER A 249 7.61 -1.36 26.96
C SER A 249 7.94 -2.62 26.15
N SER A 250 7.24 -3.72 26.42
CA SER A 250 7.51 -5.03 25.81
C SER A 250 7.41 -5.04 24.28
N GLN A 251 6.49 -4.27 23.69
CA GLN A 251 6.25 -4.23 22.23
C GLN A 251 6.29 -2.83 21.61
N THR A 252 6.53 -1.80 22.44
CA THR A 252 6.52 -0.39 22.02
C THR A 252 7.76 0.31 22.56
N ILE A 253 8.44 1.08 21.72
CA ILE A 253 9.63 1.85 22.11
C ILE A 253 9.58 3.26 21.52
N TRP A 254 10.13 4.23 22.24
CA TRP A 254 10.15 5.63 21.83
C TRP A 254 11.59 6.16 21.84
N PHE A 255 12.04 6.68 20.70
CA PHE A 255 13.32 7.34 20.50
C PHE A 255 13.19 8.83 20.17
N SER A 256 14.23 9.60 20.47
CA SER A 256 14.46 10.90 19.82
C SER A 256 15.01 10.69 18.40
N PHE A 257 14.64 11.56 17.46
CA PHE A 257 15.17 11.55 16.09
C PHE A 257 16.70 11.56 16.05
N ASP A 258 17.34 12.41 16.84
CA ASP A 258 18.80 12.57 16.87
C ASP A 258 19.55 11.33 17.40
N VAL A 259 18.84 10.41 18.04
CA VAL A 259 19.39 9.13 18.50
C VAL A 259 19.28 8.08 17.39
N ILE A 260 18.11 7.99 16.76
CA ILE A 260 17.81 6.88 15.84
C ILE A 260 18.28 7.15 14.41
N CYS A 261 18.38 8.41 14.00
CA CYS A 261 18.84 8.83 12.68
C CYS A 261 20.22 9.51 12.73
N ASN A 262 21.15 8.94 13.50
CA ASN A 262 22.51 9.45 13.64
C ASN A 262 23.53 8.30 13.75
N LEU A 263 24.80 8.59 13.52
CA LEU A 263 25.86 7.61 13.71
C LEU A 263 25.99 7.21 15.19
N PRO A 264 26.32 5.95 15.49
CA PRO A 264 26.73 4.90 14.56
C PRO A 264 25.59 3.99 14.08
N ARG A 265 24.31 4.43 14.03
CA ARG A 265 23.21 3.53 13.61
C ARG A 265 23.39 3.01 12.19
N SER A 266 22.84 1.84 11.92
CA SER A 266 22.95 1.08 10.68
C SER A 266 21.63 0.40 10.36
N GLN A 267 21.48 -0.06 9.12
CA GLN A 267 20.28 -0.80 8.69
C GLN A 267 20.03 -2.07 9.52
N LEU A 268 21.10 -2.73 10.01
CA LEU A 268 20.96 -3.90 10.89
C LEU A 268 20.33 -3.56 12.24
N ASP A 269 20.60 -2.36 12.77
CA ASP A 269 19.95 -1.90 14.00
C ASP A 269 18.44 -1.75 13.78
N TYR A 270 18.04 -1.18 12.64
CA TYR A 270 16.62 -1.00 12.31
C TYR A 270 15.90 -2.33 12.08
N LEU A 271 16.56 -3.32 11.47
CA LEU A 271 15.99 -4.66 11.29
C LEU A 271 15.72 -5.34 12.63
N GLU A 272 16.69 -5.28 13.55
CA GLU A 272 16.51 -5.86 14.88
C GLU A 272 15.43 -5.12 15.70
N LEU A 273 15.34 -3.79 15.58
CA LEU A 273 14.25 -3.02 16.17
C LEU A 273 12.90 -3.47 15.63
N ALA A 274 12.77 -3.67 14.33
CA ALA A 274 11.54 -4.17 13.70
C ALA A 274 11.21 -5.62 14.11
N ASP A 275 12.22 -6.45 14.41
CA ASP A 275 12.00 -7.81 14.95
C ASP A 275 11.46 -7.78 16.39
N ARG A 276 11.90 -6.81 17.20
CA ARG A 276 11.58 -6.74 18.63
C ARG A 276 10.29 -5.96 18.93
N PHE A 277 9.99 -4.92 18.16
CA PHE A 277 8.86 -4.03 18.43
C PHE A 277 7.80 -4.09 17.34
N ASN A 278 6.56 -3.82 17.72
CA ASN A 278 5.43 -3.68 16.80
C ASN A 278 5.05 -2.20 16.61
N THR A 279 5.45 -1.34 17.54
CA THR A 279 5.24 0.10 17.46
C THR A 279 6.50 0.85 17.87
N ILE A 280 6.89 1.85 17.07
CA ILE A 280 8.03 2.70 17.34
C ILE A 280 7.61 4.18 17.26
N PHE A 281 7.85 4.91 18.34
CA PHE A 281 7.68 6.36 18.39
C PHE A 281 9.01 7.04 18.07
N VAL A 282 8.97 8.10 17.25
CA VAL A 282 10.14 8.95 16.97
C VAL A 282 9.74 10.42 17.13
N SER A 283 10.27 11.09 18.15
CA SER A 283 9.93 12.49 18.40
C SER A 283 11.03 13.46 17.97
N GLY A 284 10.61 14.68 17.64
CA GLY A 284 11.51 15.81 17.45
C GLY A 284 12.24 15.79 16.11
N ILE A 285 11.56 15.37 15.04
CA ILE A 285 12.15 15.45 13.69
C ILE A 285 12.19 16.92 13.27
N PRO A 286 13.37 17.52 13.03
CA PRO A 286 13.45 18.90 12.58
C PRO A 286 13.06 19.01 11.10
N CYS A 287 12.85 20.23 10.60
CA CYS A 287 12.83 20.49 9.17
C CYS A 287 14.21 20.08 8.59
N LEU A 288 14.25 19.02 7.79
CA LEU A 288 15.52 18.54 7.23
C LEU A 288 15.95 19.48 6.09
N THR A 289 17.21 19.90 6.12
CA THR A 289 17.80 20.83 5.14
C THR A 289 18.97 20.17 4.45
N VAL A 290 19.61 20.87 3.51
CA VAL A 290 20.82 20.41 2.83
C VAL A 290 21.97 20.02 3.78
N ASN A 291 21.95 20.50 5.03
CA ASN A 291 22.95 20.17 6.05
C ASN A 291 22.65 18.86 6.80
N HIS A 292 21.49 18.25 6.55
CA HIS A 292 21.02 17.02 7.20
C HIS A 292 21.11 15.79 6.29
N THR A 293 22.03 15.76 5.31
CA THR A 293 22.15 14.64 4.35
C THR A 293 22.29 13.29 5.03
N LEU A 294 23.13 13.20 6.08
CA LEU A 294 23.33 11.96 6.83
C LEU A 294 22.03 11.50 7.50
N GLN A 295 21.37 12.40 8.22
CA GLN A 295 20.10 12.13 8.90
C GLN A 295 19.01 11.73 7.90
N ALA A 296 18.96 12.38 6.73
CA ALA A 296 18.03 12.02 5.67
C ALA A 296 18.27 10.60 5.14
N ILE A 297 19.53 10.20 4.88
CA ILE A 297 19.87 8.83 4.48
C ILE A 297 19.42 7.81 5.54
N MET A 298 19.72 8.09 6.81
CA MET A 298 19.39 7.20 7.91
C MET A 298 17.88 7.08 8.13
N PHE A 299 17.16 8.20 8.00
CA PHE A 299 15.71 8.22 8.09
C PHE A 299 15.06 7.48 6.91
N ILE A 300 15.58 7.62 5.69
CA ILE A 300 15.16 6.80 4.54
C ILE A 300 15.30 5.31 4.88
N HIS A 301 16.47 4.88 5.35
CA HIS A 301 16.68 3.46 5.70
C HIS A 301 15.79 2.99 6.85
N PHE A 302 15.56 3.84 7.85
CA PHE A 302 14.69 3.55 8.98
C PHE A 302 13.24 3.32 8.51
N ILE A 303 12.68 4.28 7.77
CA ILE A 303 11.31 4.18 7.25
C ILE A 303 11.16 3.01 6.29
N ASP A 304 12.14 2.76 5.43
CA ASP A 304 12.12 1.62 4.51
C ASP A 304 11.98 0.30 5.27
N VAL A 305 12.77 0.09 6.33
CA VAL A 305 12.68 -1.13 7.15
C VAL A 305 11.35 -1.21 7.90
N MET A 306 10.90 -0.13 8.53
CA MET A 306 9.64 -0.14 9.29
C MET A 306 8.45 -0.41 8.38
N TYR A 307 8.44 0.22 7.20
CA TYR A 307 7.43 0.01 6.18
C TYR A 307 7.40 -1.45 5.71
N ASP A 308 8.54 -1.99 5.27
CA ASP A 308 8.63 -3.35 4.73
C ASP A 308 8.27 -4.42 5.79
N ARG A 309 8.49 -4.12 7.08
CA ARG A 309 8.17 -5.03 8.20
C ARG A 309 6.79 -4.82 8.81
N GLY A 310 6.01 -3.83 8.35
CA GLY A 310 4.67 -3.55 8.87
C GLY A 310 4.67 -2.98 10.29
N ILE A 311 5.67 -2.19 10.65
CA ILE A 311 5.83 -1.62 12.00
C ILE A 311 5.03 -0.33 12.12
N ASN A 312 4.21 -0.23 13.15
CA ASN A 312 3.50 1.02 13.45
C ASN A 312 4.50 2.11 13.82
N ILE A 313 4.41 3.28 13.17
CA ILE A 313 5.25 4.42 13.52
C ILE A 313 4.37 5.60 13.95
N ILE A 314 4.76 6.24 15.05
CA ILE A 314 4.16 7.51 15.48
C ILE A 314 5.28 8.54 15.57
N ILE A 315 5.14 9.64 14.85
CA ILE A 315 6.19 10.63 14.65
C ILE A 315 5.74 12.01 15.11
N SER A 316 6.63 12.78 15.73
CA SER A 316 6.45 14.24 15.84
C SER A 316 7.52 14.99 15.05
N ALA A 317 7.08 15.99 14.27
CA ALA A 317 7.94 16.75 13.37
C ALA A 317 7.66 18.26 13.39
N GLU A 318 8.67 19.04 13.01
CA GLU A 318 8.63 20.51 13.03
C GLU A 318 7.65 21.06 11.99
N VAL A 319 7.58 20.40 10.83
CA VAL A 319 6.86 20.83 9.64
C VAL A 319 5.92 19.73 9.15
N PRO A 320 4.94 20.06 8.28
CA PRO A 320 4.14 19.07 7.57
C PRO A 320 5.02 18.06 6.81
N VAL A 321 4.49 16.86 6.58
CA VAL A 321 5.25 15.73 6.00
C VAL A 321 5.82 16.06 4.61
N ASP A 322 5.09 16.79 3.78
CA ASP A 322 5.48 17.24 2.43
C ASP A 322 6.55 18.33 2.43
N GLU A 323 6.76 19.00 3.56
CA GLU A 323 7.81 20.00 3.76
C GLU A 323 9.06 19.43 4.46
N LEU A 324 9.00 18.18 4.94
CA LEU A 324 10.01 17.59 5.81
C LEU A 324 11.43 17.57 5.21
N TYR A 325 11.57 17.35 3.89
CA TYR A 325 12.85 17.42 3.19
C TYR A 325 12.68 17.79 1.71
N VAL A 326 12.67 19.09 1.42
CA VAL A 326 12.37 19.64 0.09
C VAL A 326 13.61 19.97 -0.74
N GLN A 327 14.81 19.97 -0.16
CA GLN A 327 16.08 20.33 -0.80
C GLN A 327 17.25 19.53 -0.23
N GLY A 328 18.18 19.14 -1.09
CA GLY A 328 19.41 18.42 -0.74
C GLY A 328 19.66 17.20 -1.62
N GLU A 329 20.82 16.57 -1.43
CA GLU A 329 21.32 15.48 -2.28
C GLU A 329 20.34 14.29 -2.36
N MET A 330 19.62 14.01 -1.28
CA MET A 330 18.72 12.87 -1.20
C MET A 330 17.28 13.17 -1.61
N LYS A 331 16.98 14.39 -2.09
CA LYS A 331 15.59 14.87 -2.29
C LYS A 331 14.75 13.91 -3.12
N ASP A 332 15.30 13.44 -4.25
CA ASP A 332 14.56 12.56 -5.16
C ASP A 332 14.29 11.19 -4.54
N THR A 333 15.27 10.62 -3.83
CA THR A 333 15.09 9.37 -3.08
C THR A 333 14.07 9.53 -1.95
N PHE A 334 14.07 10.70 -1.29
CA PHE A 334 13.19 11.01 -0.16
C PHE A 334 11.71 11.08 -0.55
N LYS A 335 11.37 11.33 -1.83
CA LYS A 335 9.98 11.28 -2.33
C LYS A 335 9.33 9.91 -2.07
N ARG A 336 10.10 8.82 -2.16
CA ARG A 336 9.61 7.47 -1.82
C ARG A 336 9.32 7.34 -0.33
N THR A 337 10.21 7.86 0.51
CA THR A 337 10.02 7.90 1.97
C THR A 337 8.80 8.71 2.35
N LEU A 338 8.56 9.83 1.68
CA LEU A 338 7.35 10.65 1.85
C LEU A 338 6.08 9.85 1.56
N SER A 339 6.04 9.14 0.42
CA SER A 339 4.90 8.28 0.06
C SER A 339 4.63 7.22 1.13
N ARG A 340 5.69 6.57 1.64
CA ARG A 340 5.58 5.57 2.72
C ARG A 340 5.07 6.17 4.02
N LEU A 341 5.56 7.34 4.41
CA LEU A 341 5.10 8.06 5.60
C LEU A 341 3.62 8.45 5.51
N MET A 342 3.16 8.91 4.34
CA MET A 342 1.75 9.21 4.12
C MET A 342 0.87 7.95 4.21
N GLU A 343 1.35 6.82 3.69
CA GLU A 343 0.63 5.56 3.77
C GLU A 343 0.55 5.01 5.20
N MET A 344 1.66 5.11 5.95
CA MET A 344 1.75 4.70 7.35
C MET A 344 0.84 5.51 8.27
N GLN A 345 0.36 6.68 7.83
CA GLN A 345 -0.65 7.48 8.53
C GLN A 345 -2.09 7.00 8.33
N SER A 346 -2.33 6.03 7.44
CA SER A 346 -3.68 5.53 7.22
C SER A 346 -4.15 4.62 8.36
N VAL A 347 -5.40 4.79 8.78
CA VAL A 347 -6.08 3.97 9.81
C VAL A 347 -5.98 2.46 9.52
N ASP A 348 -5.83 2.09 8.25
CA ASP A 348 -5.75 0.69 7.82
C ASP A 348 -4.30 0.15 7.73
N TYR A 349 -3.25 0.96 7.94
CA TYR A 349 -1.86 0.53 7.72
C TYR A 349 -1.52 -0.78 8.49
N LEU A 350 -1.91 -0.85 9.77
CA LEU A 350 -1.69 -2.03 10.62
C LEU A 350 -2.59 -3.22 10.29
N GLY A 351 -3.79 -2.97 9.75
CA GLY A 351 -4.68 -4.01 9.24
C GLY A 351 -4.21 -4.58 7.89
N ARG A 352 -3.53 -3.77 7.07
CA ARG A 352 -3.03 -4.13 5.73
C ARG A 352 -1.65 -4.80 5.76
N HIS A 353 -0.81 -4.54 6.76
CA HIS A 353 0.56 -5.06 6.86
C HIS A 353 0.80 -5.92 8.12
N PRO A 354 0.08 -7.04 8.33
CA PRO A 354 0.43 -7.98 9.41
C PRO A 354 1.86 -8.48 9.18
N ARG A 355 2.70 -8.57 10.24
CA ARG A 355 4.11 -9.03 10.19
C ARG A 355 4.34 -10.05 9.06
N ARG A 356 4.91 -9.60 7.92
CA ARG A 356 5.01 -10.42 6.71
C ARG A 356 6.32 -11.22 6.71
N ILE A 357 6.20 -12.54 6.58
CA ILE A 357 7.31 -13.38 6.11
C ILE A 357 7.36 -13.21 4.58
N VAL A 358 8.48 -12.71 4.06
CA VAL A 358 8.68 -12.40 2.64
C VAL A 358 8.45 -13.65 1.77
N GLN A 359 7.48 -13.62 0.86
CA GLN A 359 7.33 -14.61 -0.21
C GLN A 359 7.93 -14.06 -1.50
N ASN A 360 8.88 -14.79 -2.08
CA ASN A 360 9.45 -14.51 -3.39
C ASN A 360 8.57 -15.11 -4.49
N MET A 361 8.52 -14.46 -5.66
CA MET A 361 8.15 -15.17 -6.88
C MET A 361 9.21 -16.22 -7.19
N VAL A 362 8.76 -17.40 -7.61
CA VAL A 362 9.60 -18.52 -8.09
C VAL A 362 10.64 -18.03 -9.09
#